data_AF-A0A836RHH4-F1
#
_entry.id   AF-A0A836RHH4-F1
#
_cell.length_a   1.000
_cell.length_b   1.000
_cell.length_c   1.000
_cell.angle_alpha   90.00
_cell.angle_beta   90.00
_cell.angle_gamma   90.00
#
_symmetry.space_group_name_H-M   'P 1'
#
loop_
_entity.id
_entity.type
_entity.pdbx_description
1 polymer ?
#
loop_
_entity_poly.entity_id
_entity_poly.type
_entity_poly.pdbx_seq_one_letter_code
_entity_poly.pdbx_strand_id
1 'polypeptide(L)'
;MTEACWTLTDVEGGFDQPEFVIGSGDVPGTPSGWFVRKQTLRGGLQDGVEIVEINNGRMRLTVLPTRGMGIWKAWVDQTPLGWNSPVRGPVHPKFVPLTEPSGLGWLEGFDELAVRCGLESNGEPDFD
;
A
#
# COMPACT_ATOMS: atom_id res chain seq x y z
N MET A 1 17.72 22.45 4.08
CA MET A 1 16.70 21.39 4.07
C MET A 1 15.55 21.91 3.24
N THR A 2 15.46 21.50 1.99
CA THR A 2 14.27 21.75 1.17
C THR A 2 13.30 20.62 1.45
N GLU A 3 12.43 20.82 2.43
CA GLU A 3 11.30 19.91 2.67
C GLU A 3 10.21 20.26 1.67
N ALA A 4 10.32 19.69 0.47
CA ALA A 4 9.20 19.71 -0.45
C ALA A 4 8.17 18.67 0.01
N CYS A 5 6.91 19.07 0.08
CA CYS A 5 5.81 18.24 0.58
C CYS A 5 4.70 18.20 -0.48
N TRP A 6 4.17 16.99 -0.72
CA TRP A 6 3.06 16.77 -1.63
C TRP A 6 1.95 16.04 -0.88
N THR A 7 0.78 16.67 -0.79
CA THR A 7 -0.44 16.03 -0.31
C THR A 7 -1.02 15.18 -1.43
N LEU A 8 -1.21 13.88 -1.19
CA LEU A 8 -1.81 12.96 -2.15
C LEU A 8 -3.28 12.66 -1.84
N THR A 9 -3.65 12.73 -0.56
CA THR A 9 -5.00 12.52 -0.06
C THR A 9 -5.14 13.34 1.22
N ASP A 10 -6.24 14.08 1.34
CA ASP A 10 -6.61 14.88 2.51
C ASP A 10 -8.13 14.87 2.66
N VAL A 11 -8.62 14.25 3.73
CA VAL A 11 -10.05 14.13 3.99
C VAL A 11 -10.66 15.44 4.48
N GLU A 12 -9.92 16.24 5.25
CA GLU A 12 -10.41 17.51 5.78
C GLU A 12 -10.61 18.53 4.66
N GLY A 13 -9.65 18.59 3.73
CA GLY A 13 -9.74 19.38 2.50
C GLY A 13 -10.59 18.76 1.39
N GLY A 14 -11.09 17.53 1.56
CA GLY A 14 -11.86 16.81 0.53
C GLY A 14 -11.07 16.56 -0.76
N PHE A 15 -9.75 16.37 -0.65
CA PHE A 15 -8.82 16.24 -1.76
C PHE A 15 -8.33 14.78 -1.90
N ASP A 16 -8.36 14.28 -3.13
CA ASP A 16 -7.69 13.04 -3.48
C ASP A 16 -7.06 13.14 -4.87
N GLN A 17 -5.77 12.83 -4.96
CA GLN A 17 -5.00 12.79 -6.21
C GLN A 17 -4.92 11.33 -6.69
N PRO A 18 -5.75 10.87 -7.63
CA PRO A 18 -5.82 9.45 -7.99
C PRO A 18 -4.55 8.93 -8.71
N GLU A 19 -3.89 9.81 -9.47
CA GLU A 19 -2.63 9.54 -10.15
C GLU A 19 -1.62 10.63 -9.81
N PHE A 20 -0.41 10.24 -9.45
CA PHE A 20 0.67 11.17 -9.12
C PHE A 20 2.01 10.57 -9.53
N VAL A 21 2.92 11.38 -10.05
CA VAL A 21 4.31 10.99 -10.34
C VAL A 21 5.22 12.14 -9.97
N ILE A 22 6.32 11.80 -9.30
CA ILE A 22 7.45 12.69 -9.07
C ILE A 22 8.74 11.87 -9.16
N GLY A 23 9.81 12.48 -9.65
CA GLY A 23 11.14 11.87 -9.63
C GLY A 23 12.26 12.87 -9.52
N SER A 24 13.48 12.39 -9.76
CA SER A 24 14.71 13.18 -9.60
C SER A 24 14.75 14.47 -10.43
N GLY A 25 13.99 14.56 -11.52
CA GLY A 25 13.89 15.77 -12.33
C GLY A 25 13.08 16.90 -11.67
N ASP A 26 12.18 16.55 -10.75
CA ASP A 26 11.26 17.50 -10.11
C ASP A 26 11.83 18.09 -8.82
N VAL A 27 12.87 17.47 -8.25
CA VAL A 27 13.49 17.90 -6.98
C VAL A 27 14.98 18.17 -7.19
N PRO A 28 15.37 19.46 -7.37
CA PRO A 28 16.76 19.84 -7.58
C PRO A 28 17.68 19.38 -6.44
N GLY A 29 18.89 18.93 -6.81
CA GLY A 29 19.91 18.51 -5.84
C GLY A 29 19.75 17.09 -5.30
N THR A 30 18.82 16.30 -5.84
CA THR A 30 18.67 14.88 -5.49
C THR A 30 19.43 13.95 -6.46
N PRO A 31 19.79 12.72 -6.05
CA PRO A 31 20.37 11.72 -6.96
C PRO A 31 19.43 11.44 -8.15
N SER A 32 19.97 11.02 -9.28
CA SER A 32 19.16 10.63 -10.44
C SER A 32 18.52 9.25 -10.27
N GLY A 33 17.33 9.04 -10.86
CA GLY A 33 16.76 7.70 -11.05
C GLY A 33 15.80 7.22 -9.96
N TRP A 34 15.55 8.02 -8.92
CA TRP A 34 14.47 7.75 -7.97
C TRP A 34 13.12 8.28 -8.49
N PHE A 35 12.03 7.67 -8.04
CA PHE A 35 10.67 8.16 -8.27
C PHE A 35 9.72 7.75 -7.15
N VAL A 36 8.61 8.50 -7.04
CA VAL A 36 7.42 8.13 -6.29
C VAL A 36 6.22 8.23 -7.22
N ARG A 37 5.38 7.18 -7.25
CA ARG A 37 4.19 7.12 -8.11
C ARG A 37 2.97 6.64 -7.34
N LYS A 38 1.85 7.36 -7.42
CA LYS A 38 0.53 6.91 -6.98
C LYS A 38 -0.34 6.51 -8.17
N GLN A 39 -1.13 5.46 -8.02
CA GLN A 39 -2.20 5.11 -8.95
C GLN A 39 -3.34 4.37 -8.22
N THR A 40 -4.57 4.52 -8.70
CA THR A 40 -5.73 3.71 -8.28
C THR A 40 -5.92 2.52 -9.20
N LEU A 41 -5.83 1.30 -8.65
CA LEU A 41 -6.07 0.04 -9.35
C LEU A 41 -7.56 -0.14 -9.69
N ARG A 42 -7.80 -0.87 -10.78
CA ARG A 42 -9.15 -1.11 -11.32
C ARG A 42 -9.40 -2.58 -11.59
N GLY A 43 -10.68 -2.96 -11.52
CA GLY A 43 -11.19 -4.29 -11.87
C GLY A 43 -11.11 -5.34 -10.75
N GLY A 44 -12.06 -6.27 -10.74
CA GLY A 44 -12.10 -7.37 -9.78
C GLY A 44 -12.13 -6.90 -8.31
N LEU A 45 -11.50 -7.67 -7.43
CA LEU A 45 -11.44 -7.38 -6.00
C LEU A 45 -10.48 -6.23 -5.63
N GLN A 46 -9.62 -5.77 -6.54
CA GLN A 46 -8.71 -4.65 -6.31
C GLN A 46 -9.31 -3.30 -6.71
N ASP A 47 -10.54 -3.27 -7.23
CA ASP A 47 -11.12 -2.05 -7.78
C ASP A 47 -11.27 -0.95 -6.71
N GLY A 48 -10.52 0.14 -6.92
CA GLY A 48 -10.42 1.28 -6.00
C GLY A 48 -9.23 1.24 -5.05
N VAL A 49 -8.41 0.17 -5.06
CA VAL A 49 -7.20 0.12 -4.23
C VAL A 49 -6.16 1.09 -4.76
N GLU A 50 -5.68 1.99 -3.92
CA GLU A 50 -4.59 2.88 -4.22
C GLU A 50 -3.25 2.24 -3.87
N ILE A 51 -2.25 2.49 -4.71
CA ILE A 51 -0.89 2.07 -4.46
C ILE A 51 0.05 3.26 -4.59
N VAL A 52 1.09 3.30 -3.75
CA VAL A 52 2.21 4.25 -3.85
C VAL A 52 3.49 3.45 -4.01
N GLU A 53 4.08 3.52 -5.19
CA GLU A 53 5.37 2.92 -5.48
C GLU A 53 6.48 3.92 -5.20
N ILE A 54 7.49 3.48 -4.45
CA ILE A 54 8.67 4.25 -4.09
C ILE A 54 9.88 3.49 -4.60
N ASN A 55 10.72 4.16 -5.38
CA ASN A 55 11.94 3.58 -5.92
C ASN A 55 13.10 4.56 -5.74
N ASN A 56 14.22 4.09 -5.18
CA ASN A 56 15.44 4.89 -5.01
C ASN A 56 16.60 4.50 -5.95
N GLY A 57 16.32 3.68 -6.97
CA GLY A 57 17.29 3.12 -7.90
C GLY A 57 17.82 1.73 -7.49
N ARG A 58 17.79 1.40 -6.19
CA ARG A 58 18.22 0.09 -5.67
C ARG A 58 17.07 -0.69 -5.05
N MET A 59 16.28 -0.05 -4.21
CA MET A 59 15.12 -0.61 -3.56
C MET A 59 13.86 -0.02 -4.18
N ARG A 60 12.89 -0.89 -4.44
CA ARG A 60 11.54 -0.55 -4.86
C ARG A 60 10.56 -1.17 -3.87
N LEU A 61 9.60 -0.40 -3.38
CA LEU A 61 8.52 -0.92 -2.54
C LEU A 61 7.19 -0.31 -2.95
N THR A 62 6.11 -1.03 -2.68
CA THR A 62 4.74 -0.57 -2.93
C THR A 62 3.97 -0.52 -1.61
N VAL A 63 3.46 0.67 -1.28
CA VAL A 63 2.60 0.93 -0.13
C VAL A 63 1.14 0.92 -0.58
N LEU A 64 0.23 0.47 0.29
CA LEU A 64 -1.20 0.42 0.04
C LEU A 64 -1.95 1.42 0.96
N PRO A 65 -2.15 2.70 0.56
CA PRO A 65 -2.91 3.65 1.36
C PRO A 65 -4.30 3.15 1.77
N THR A 66 -5.04 2.58 0.81
CA THR A 66 -6.39 2.02 1.06
C THR A 66 -6.38 0.88 2.08
N ARG A 67 -5.24 0.25 2.35
CA ARG A 67 -5.08 -0.88 3.27
C ARG A 67 -4.16 -0.53 4.45
N GLY A 68 -4.38 0.64 5.05
CA GLY A 68 -3.70 1.04 6.29
C GLY A 68 -2.20 1.27 6.12
N MET A 69 -1.77 1.72 4.93
CA MET A 69 -0.37 1.98 4.59
C MET A 69 0.52 0.72 4.71
N GLY A 70 -0.03 -0.48 4.48
CA GLY A 70 0.72 -1.73 4.46
C GLY A 70 1.77 -1.74 3.34
N ILE A 71 2.89 -2.44 3.53
CA ILE A 71 3.89 -2.67 2.49
C ILE A 71 3.47 -3.94 1.76
N TRP A 72 3.04 -3.81 0.52
CA TRP A 72 2.56 -4.94 -0.28
C TRP A 72 3.72 -5.82 -0.71
N LYS A 73 4.65 -5.27 -1.49
CA LYS A 73 5.76 -5.97 -2.11
C LYS A 73 6.98 -5.06 -2.14
N ALA A 74 8.17 -5.65 -2.04
CA ALA A 74 9.41 -4.93 -2.21
C ALA A 74 10.45 -5.74 -2.98
N TRP A 75 11.41 -5.04 -3.56
CA TRP A 75 12.56 -5.58 -4.24
C TRP A 75 13.80 -4.80 -3.81
N VAL A 76 14.90 -5.50 -3.63
CA VAL A 76 16.24 -4.91 -3.57
C VAL A 76 17.01 -5.48 -4.74
N ASP A 77 17.40 -4.61 -5.67
CA ASP A 77 17.94 -4.99 -6.96
C ASP A 77 16.96 -5.94 -7.69
N GLN A 78 17.38 -7.17 -7.99
CA GLN A 78 16.53 -8.20 -8.61
C GLN A 78 15.87 -9.15 -7.60
N THR A 79 16.17 -8.99 -6.31
CA THR A 79 15.72 -9.92 -5.27
C THR A 79 14.37 -9.47 -4.71
N PRO A 80 13.29 -10.28 -4.86
CA PRO A 80 12.02 -9.98 -4.23
C PRO A 80 12.10 -10.20 -2.71
N LEU A 81 11.50 -9.29 -1.96
CA LEU A 81 11.23 -9.42 -0.54
C LEU A 81 9.74 -9.68 -0.38
N GLY A 82 9.37 -10.89 0.03
CA GLY A 82 7.97 -11.28 0.18
C GLY A 82 7.74 -12.77 0.06
N TRP A 83 6.48 -13.11 -0.10
CA TRP A 83 5.98 -14.47 -0.20
C TRP A 83 4.87 -14.53 -1.26
N ASN A 84 4.53 -15.73 -1.72
CA ASN A 84 3.49 -15.92 -2.72
C ASN A 84 2.18 -16.31 -2.02
N SER A 85 1.35 -15.31 -1.72
CA SER A 85 0.01 -15.56 -1.18
C SER A 85 -0.87 -16.28 -2.21
N PRO A 86 -1.73 -17.23 -1.80
CA PRO A 86 -2.78 -17.77 -2.66
C PRO A 86 -3.85 -16.71 -3.01
N VAL A 87 -3.95 -15.63 -2.21
CA VAL A 87 -4.82 -14.49 -2.47
C VAL A 87 -4.31 -13.72 -3.69
N ARG A 88 -5.20 -13.48 -4.66
CA ARG A 88 -4.91 -12.64 -5.83
C ARG A 88 -5.23 -11.18 -5.52
N GLY A 89 -4.44 -10.59 -4.64
CA GLY A 89 -4.60 -9.23 -4.15
C GLY A 89 -3.88 -8.15 -4.98
N PRO A 90 -3.93 -6.88 -4.54
CA PRO A 90 -4.43 -6.47 -3.23
C PRO A 90 -5.97 -6.37 -3.24
N VAL A 91 -6.64 -6.93 -2.22
CA VAL A 91 -8.11 -6.89 -2.15
C VAL A 91 -8.56 -5.57 -1.53
N HIS A 92 -9.53 -4.87 -2.10
CA HIS A 92 -10.09 -3.66 -1.49
C HIS A 92 -10.78 -4.03 -0.17
N PRO A 93 -10.57 -3.30 0.96
CA PRO A 93 -11.17 -3.64 2.26
C PRO A 93 -12.70 -3.83 2.23
N LYS A 94 -13.41 -3.06 1.41
CA LYS A 94 -14.86 -3.23 1.14
C LYS A 94 -15.29 -4.65 0.72
N PHE A 95 -14.35 -5.48 0.24
CA PHE A 95 -14.58 -6.87 -0.17
C PHE A 95 -13.99 -7.89 0.81
N VAL A 96 -13.37 -7.46 1.92
CA VAL A 96 -12.83 -8.35 2.96
C VAL A 96 -13.91 -8.58 4.02
N PRO A 97 -14.36 -9.83 4.24
CA PRO A 97 -15.48 -10.11 5.13
C PRO A 97 -15.06 -10.21 6.59
N LEU A 98 -14.59 -9.12 7.22
CA LEU A 98 -14.05 -9.14 8.61
C LEU A 98 -15.02 -9.61 9.71
N THR A 99 -16.32 -9.64 9.42
CA THR A 99 -17.38 -10.04 10.36
C THR A 99 -17.95 -11.42 10.02
N GLU A 100 -17.26 -12.21 9.21
CA GLU A 100 -17.67 -13.59 8.99
C GLU A 100 -17.55 -14.40 10.30
N PRO A 101 -18.33 -15.50 10.46
CA PRO A 101 -18.48 -16.13 11.77
C PRO A 101 -17.21 -16.75 12.37
N SER A 102 -16.17 -16.98 11.57
CA SER A 102 -14.90 -17.55 12.05
C SER A 102 -13.93 -16.52 12.63
N GLY A 103 -14.14 -15.23 12.38
CA GLY A 103 -13.17 -14.15 12.69
C GLY A 103 -11.88 -14.20 11.85
N LEU A 104 -11.82 -15.05 10.82
CA LEU A 104 -10.69 -15.28 9.93
C LEU A 104 -10.84 -14.57 8.57
N GLY A 105 -11.87 -13.76 8.38
CA GLY A 105 -12.16 -13.08 7.10
C GLY A 105 -11.04 -12.17 6.61
N TRP A 106 -10.21 -11.67 7.54
CA TRP A 106 -8.98 -10.93 7.21
C TRP A 106 -8.04 -11.71 6.27
N LEU A 107 -7.99 -13.05 6.40
CA LEU A 107 -7.15 -13.90 5.56
C LEU A 107 -7.54 -13.87 4.08
N GLU A 108 -8.78 -13.53 3.74
CA GLU A 108 -9.23 -13.41 2.33
C GLU A 108 -8.59 -12.21 1.62
N GLY A 109 -8.06 -11.25 2.38
CA GLY A 109 -7.37 -10.09 1.85
C GLY A 109 -5.86 -10.09 2.07
N PHE A 110 -5.28 -11.08 2.74
CA PHE A 110 -3.89 -11.01 3.19
C PHE A 110 -2.89 -11.44 2.11
N ASP A 111 -2.10 -10.48 1.62
CA ASP A 111 -1.04 -10.72 0.64
C ASP A 111 0.17 -9.77 0.77
N GLU A 112 0.20 -8.96 1.83
CA GLU A 112 1.26 -7.99 2.09
C GLU A 112 2.55 -8.60 2.66
N LEU A 113 3.69 -7.98 2.33
CA LEU A 113 4.99 -8.22 2.95
C LEU A 113 4.99 -7.78 4.42
N ALA A 114 4.41 -6.63 4.73
CA ALA A 114 4.32 -6.11 6.09
C ALA A 114 2.99 -5.38 6.31
N VAL A 115 2.28 -5.81 7.37
CA VAL A 115 0.99 -5.30 7.81
C VAL A 115 1.10 -4.82 9.26
N ARG A 116 0.33 -3.78 9.58
CA ARG A 116 0.16 -3.33 10.96
C ARG A 116 -1.07 -4.04 11.54
N CYS A 117 -0.86 -5.09 12.33
CA CYS A 117 -1.94 -5.78 13.04
C CYS A 117 -2.24 -5.06 14.35
N GLY A 118 -3.18 -4.11 14.36
CA GLY A 118 -3.44 -3.23 15.49
C GLY A 118 -4.23 -1.96 15.11
N LEU A 119 -4.28 -0.92 15.93
CA LEU A 119 -3.69 -0.79 17.28
C LEU A 119 -4.68 -1.06 18.43
N GLU A 120 -5.99 -1.04 18.14
CA GLU A 120 -7.03 -1.24 19.15
C GLU A 120 -6.99 -2.65 19.74
N SER A 121 -6.77 -3.65 18.90
CA SER A 121 -6.54 -5.04 19.28
C SER A 121 -5.69 -5.75 18.23
N ASN A 122 -5.03 -6.84 18.62
CA ASN A 122 -4.25 -7.68 17.72
C ASN A 122 -4.23 -9.12 18.23
N GLY A 123 -4.11 -10.08 17.31
CA GLY A 123 -4.06 -11.50 17.65
C GLY A 123 -5.13 -12.29 16.91
N GLU A 124 -5.34 -13.51 17.36
CA GLU A 124 -6.43 -14.35 16.89
C GLU A 124 -7.79 -13.80 17.35
N PRO A 125 -8.87 -14.05 16.58
CA PRO A 125 -10.22 -13.75 17.04
C PRO A 125 -10.55 -14.58 18.30
N ASP A 126 -11.23 -13.95 19.25
CA ASP A 126 -11.75 -14.58 20.47
C ASP A 126 -13.26 -14.38 20.53
N PHE A 127 -13.98 -15.40 21.00
CA PHE A 127 -15.44 -15.48 21.00
C PHE A 127 -16.04 -15.74 22.39
N ASP A 128 -15.19 -15.87 23.42
CA ASP A 128 -15.59 -16.18 24.79
C ASP A 128 -16.04 -14.95 25.61
#